data_AF-A0A426QX62-F1
#
_entry.id   AF-A0A426QX62-F1
#
_cell.length_a   1.000
_cell.length_b   1.000
_cell.length_c   1.000
_cell.angle_alpha   90.00
_cell.angle_beta   90.00
_cell.angle_gamma   90.00
#
_symmetry.space_group_name_H-M   'P 1'
#
loop_
_entity.id
_entity.type
_entity.pdbx_description
1 polymer ?
#
loop_
_entity_poly.entity_id
_entity_poly.type
_entity_poly.pdbx_seq_one_letter_code
_entity_poly.pdbx_strand_id
1 'polypeptide(L)'
;MYRAIAASATTLAVGAALAAAFEAKQAGDILLLVAATASWVFTILYATRSRWRLLNAGRSLLYVMLSLSIVLTQNAASIYLGSNYLGRGVIRVEMYWCLVVAVTAMTFVLVRIQRSEKRTDCPKGSKGRDGR
;
A
#
# COMPACT_ATOMS: atom_id res chain seq x y z
N MET A 1 14.24 -9.31 -10.80
CA MET A 1 12.93 -10.01 -10.75
C MET A 1 12.96 -11.25 -9.86
N TYR A 2 13.90 -12.18 -10.00
CA TYR A 2 14.00 -13.38 -9.13
C TYR A 2 14.01 -13.11 -7.62
N ARG A 3 14.69 -12.05 -7.14
CA ARG A 3 14.72 -11.72 -5.71
C ARG A 3 13.37 -11.22 -5.16
N ALA A 4 12.52 -10.61 -6.00
CA ALA A 4 11.20 -10.12 -5.59
C ALA A 4 10.13 -11.23 -5.61
N ILE A 5 10.26 -12.18 -6.55
CA ILE A 5 9.41 -13.38 -6.60
C ILE A 5 9.79 -14.33 -5.45
N ALA A 6 11.09 -14.46 -5.14
CA ALA A 6 11.53 -15.22 -3.98
C ALA A 6 10.97 -14.66 -2.66
N ALA A 7 10.96 -13.33 -2.51
CA ALA A 7 10.44 -12.65 -1.32
C ALA A 7 8.91 -12.81 -1.12
N SER A 8 8.14 -12.91 -2.20
CA SER A 8 6.70 -13.18 -2.15
C SER A 8 6.40 -14.65 -1.83
N ALA A 9 7.20 -15.58 -2.35
CA ALA A 9 7.10 -16.98 -2.00
C ALA A 9 7.46 -17.23 -0.51
N THR A 10 8.45 -16.52 0.04
CA THR A 10 8.80 -16.65 1.47
C THR A 10 7.69 -16.15 2.37
N THR A 11 7.00 -15.07 2.00
CA THR A 11 5.89 -14.54 2.80
C THR A 11 4.69 -15.50 2.83
N LEU A 12 4.38 -16.16 1.70
CA LEU A 12 3.35 -17.19 1.65
C LEU A 12 3.71 -18.43 2.47
N ALA A 13 4.97 -18.88 2.40
CA ALA A 13 5.44 -20.03 3.16
C ALA A 13 5.42 -19.79 4.68
N VAL A 14 5.83 -18.60 5.13
CA VAL A 14 5.75 -18.21 6.55
C VAL A 14 4.30 -18.12 7.00
N GLY A 15 3.41 -17.55 6.18
CA GLY A 15 1.98 -17.50 6.48
C GLY A 15 1.35 -18.89 6.63
N ALA A 16 1.69 -19.83 5.74
CA ALA A 16 1.23 -21.22 5.81
C ALA A 16 1.80 -21.97 7.03
N ALA A 17 3.07 -21.78 7.35
CA ALA A 17 3.70 -22.39 8.51
C ALA A 17 3.09 -21.90 9.84
N LEU A 18 2.80 -20.59 9.94
CA LEU A 18 2.13 -20.02 11.11
C LEU A 18 0.69 -20.55 11.26
N ALA A 19 -0.04 -20.70 10.15
CA ALA A 19 -1.40 -21.25 10.18
C ALA A 19 -1.43 -22.74 10.58
N ALA A 20 -0.36 -23.50 10.31
CA ALA A 20 -0.24 -24.89 10.71
C ALA A 20 0.22 -25.06 12.16
N ALA A 21 1.01 -24.12 12.69
CA ALA A 21 1.62 -24.21 14.03
C ALA A 21 0.79 -23.55 15.15
N PHE A 22 -0.11 -22.62 14.82
CA PHE A 22 -0.88 -21.85 15.79
C PHE A 22 -2.38 -21.95 15.52
N GLU A 23 -3.19 -21.73 16.56
CA GLU A 23 -4.62 -21.51 16.37
C GLU A 23 -4.86 -20.30 15.47
N ALA A 24 -5.87 -20.39 14.59
CA ALA A 24 -6.15 -19.39 13.56
C ALA A 24 -6.21 -17.95 14.10
N LYS A 25 -6.72 -17.77 15.33
CA LYS A 25 -6.76 -16.48 16.01
C LYS A 25 -5.36 -15.94 16.34
N GLN A 26 -4.49 -16.74 16.95
CA GLN A 26 -3.12 -16.34 17.27
C GLN A 26 -2.28 -16.09 16.02
N ALA A 27 -2.40 -16.95 15.00
CA ALA A 27 -1.71 -16.75 13.73
C ALA A 27 -2.11 -15.41 13.08
N GLY A 28 -3.41 -15.08 13.10
CA GLY A 28 -3.94 -13.81 12.61
C GLY A 28 -3.40 -12.60 13.38
N ASP A 29 -3.38 -12.67 14.72
CA ASP A 29 -2.88 -11.59 15.58
C ASP A 29 -1.38 -11.31 15.31
N ILE A 30 -0.56 -12.35 15.14
CA ILE A 30 0.87 -12.24 14.82
C ILE A 30 1.06 -11.63 13.41
N LEU A 31 0.34 -12.15 12.41
CA LEU A 31 0.42 -11.65 11.03
C LEU A 31 0.04 -10.18 10.95
N LEU A 32 -0.96 -9.74 11.70
CA LEU A 32 -1.38 -8.35 11.76
C LEU A 32 -0.28 -7.45 12.34
N LEU A 33 0.38 -7.88 13.43
CA LEU A 33 1.48 -7.14 14.04
C LEU A 33 2.69 -7.04 13.10
N VAL A 34 3.01 -8.12 12.40
CA VAL A 34 4.07 -8.16 11.38
C VAL A 34 3.74 -7.22 10.23
N ALA A 35 2.50 -7.24 9.73
CA ALA A 35 2.04 -6.35 8.67
C ALA A 35 2.13 -4.86 9.09
N ALA A 36 1.69 -4.53 10.30
CA ALA A 36 1.80 -3.18 10.86
C ALA A 36 3.26 -2.71 10.95
N THR A 37 4.15 -3.59 11.41
CA THR A 37 5.58 -3.28 11.54
C THR A 37 6.22 -3.07 10.17
N ALA A 38 5.96 -3.97 9.22
CA ALA A 38 6.48 -3.87 7.86
C ALA A 38 5.98 -2.61 7.14
N SER A 39 4.71 -2.25 7.33
CA SER A 39 4.14 -1.03 6.73
C SER A 39 4.78 0.23 7.31
N TRP A 40 5.07 0.28 8.62
CA TRP A 40 5.80 1.39 9.24
C TRP A 40 7.23 1.50 8.74
N VAL A 41 7.94 0.38 8.64
CA VAL A 41 9.30 0.34 8.07
C VAL A 41 9.30 0.90 6.65
N PHE A 42 8.37 0.44 5.80
CA PHE A 42 8.21 0.99 4.46
C PHE A 42 7.91 2.49 4.49
N THR A 43 6.94 2.91 5.29
CA THR A 43 6.50 4.31 5.36
C THR A 43 7.64 5.23 5.78
N ILE A 44 8.40 4.86 6.81
CA ILE A 44 9.54 5.64 7.32
C ILE A 44 10.66 5.69 6.29
N LEU A 45 11.05 4.55 5.72
CA LEU A 45 12.09 4.49 4.69
C LEU A 45 11.69 5.31 3.46
N TYR A 46 10.43 5.20 3.04
CA TYR A 46 9.92 5.94 1.89
C TYR A 46 9.84 7.45 2.18
N ALA A 47 9.37 7.85 3.36
CA ALA A 47 9.30 9.25 3.78
C ALA A 47 10.68 9.91 3.91
N THR A 48 11.69 9.17 4.34
CA THR A 48 13.03 9.73 4.62
C THR A 48 13.99 9.62 3.44
N ARG A 49 13.97 8.51 2.70
CA ARG A 49 14.96 8.24 1.63
C ARG A 49 14.42 8.50 0.23
N SER A 50 13.10 8.46 0.01
CA SER A 50 12.53 8.63 -1.33
C SER A 50 12.33 10.09 -1.70
N ARG A 51 12.46 10.42 -2.98
CA ARG A 51 12.11 11.72 -3.56
C ARG A 51 10.59 11.86 -3.75
N TRP A 52 9.82 11.47 -2.74
CA TRP A 52 8.35 11.41 -2.80
C TRP A 52 7.70 12.77 -3.04
N ARG A 53 8.38 13.88 -2.70
CA ARG A 53 7.92 15.26 -2.96
C ARG A 53 7.99 15.67 -4.43
N LEU A 54 8.83 15.03 -5.24
CA LEU A 54 9.07 15.39 -6.64
C LEU A 54 8.02 14.79 -7.60
N LEU A 55 7.42 13.65 -7.25
CA LEU A 55 6.38 13.01 -8.07
C LEU A 55 5.03 13.05 -7.36
N ASN A 56 3.99 13.50 -8.07
CA ASN A 56 2.61 13.48 -7.56
C ASN A 56 2.18 12.06 -7.15
N ALA A 57 2.59 11.04 -7.91
CA ALA A 57 2.36 9.63 -7.56
C ALA A 57 3.08 9.24 -6.26
N GLY A 58 4.30 9.76 -6.03
CA GLY A 58 5.06 9.49 -4.82
C GLY A 58 4.41 10.04 -3.56
N ARG A 59 3.83 11.26 -3.62
CA ARG A 59 3.05 11.82 -2.52
C ARG A 59 1.82 10.95 -2.19
N SER A 60 1.08 10.51 -3.21
CA SER A 60 -0.10 9.67 -3.00
C SER A 60 0.26 8.32 -2.37
N LEU A 61 1.35 7.69 -2.81
CA LEU A 61 1.84 6.43 -2.24
C LEU A 61 2.22 6.58 -0.76
N LEU A 62 2.89 7.68 -0.40
CA LEU A 62 3.23 7.95 1.00
C LEU A 62 1.97 8.09 1.86
N TYR A 63 0.96 8.84 1.40
CA TYR A 63 -0.29 9.00 2.16
C TYR A 63 -1.06 7.69 2.32
N VAL A 64 -1.12 6.86 1.27
CA VAL A 64 -1.73 5.53 1.37
C VAL A 64 -1.00 4.66 2.38
N MET A 65 0.33 4.59 2.32
CA MET A 65 1.12 3.73 3.20
C MET A 65 1.13 4.21 4.65
N LEU A 66 1.12 5.53 4.86
CA LEU A 66 0.95 6.14 6.17
C LEU A 66 -0.43 5.81 6.76
N SER A 67 -1.50 6.01 5.99
CA SER A 67 -2.87 5.69 6.43
C SER A 67 -3.02 4.20 6.72
N LEU A 68 -2.43 3.34 5.88
CA LEU A 68 -2.43 1.89 6.06
C LEU A 68 -1.70 1.49 7.36
N SER A 69 -0.54 2.09 7.63
CA SER A 69 0.24 1.81 8.84
C SER A 69 -0.51 2.19 10.10
N ILE A 70 -1.16 3.35 10.08
CA ILE A 70 -2.01 3.82 11.19
C ILE A 70 -3.19 2.87 11.42
N VAL A 71 -3.88 2.45 10.35
CA VAL A 71 -4.99 1.50 10.42
C VAL A 71 -4.55 0.15 10.98
N LEU A 72 -3.41 -0.38 10.52
CA LEU A 72 -2.88 -1.67 11.00
C LEU A 72 -2.47 -1.57 12.47
N THR A 73 -1.82 -0.49 12.88
CA THR A 73 -1.49 -0.24 14.28
C THR A 73 -2.74 -0.13 15.15
N GLN A 74 -3.80 0.55 14.68
CA GLN A 74 -5.07 0.63 15.41
C GLN A 74 -5.68 -0.75 15.60
N ASN A 75 -5.70 -1.59 14.55
CA ASN A 75 -6.25 -2.95 14.64
C ASN A 75 -5.41 -3.84 15.56
N ALA A 76 -4.09 -3.75 15.49
CA ALA A 76 -3.18 -4.49 16.37
C ALA A 76 -3.35 -4.06 17.84
N ALA A 77 -3.34 -2.75 18.11
CA ALA A 77 -3.61 -2.20 19.45
C ALA A 77 -4.98 -2.63 19.98
N SER A 78 -5.95 -2.82 19.10
CA SER A 78 -7.28 -3.32 19.41
C SER A 78 -7.32 -4.73 20.01
N ILE A 79 -6.33 -5.56 19.69
CA ILE A 79 -6.20 -6.92 20.23
C ILE A 79 -5.69 -6.85 21.68
N TYR A 80 -4.68 -6.02 21.93
CA TYR A 80 -3.99 -5.96 23.23
C TYR A 80 -4.68 -5.07 24.27
N LEU A 81 -5.29 -3.94 23.87
CA LEU A 81 -5.96 -3.02 24.80
C LEU A 81 -7.41 -3.41 25.13
N GLY A 82 -7.92 -4.49 24.54
CA GLY A 82 -9.31 -4.91 24.70
C GLY A 82 -10.33 -3.97 24.04
N SER A 83 -11.61 -4.34 24.06
CA SER A 83 -12.71 -3.62 23.41
C SER A 83 -13.12 -2.31 24.11
N ASN A 84 -12.54 -2.00 25.27
CA ASN A 84 -13.06 -1.00 26.22
C ASN A 84 -12.41 0.40 26.14
N TYR A 85 -11.91 0.82 24.98
CA TYR A 85 -11.53 2.22 24.79
C TYR A 85 -12.65 3.00 24.07
N LEU A 86 -13.15 4.04 24.76
CA LEU A 86 -14.17 4.98 24.30
C LEU A 86 -13.81 5.53 22.90
N GLY A 87 -14.70 5.34 21.93
CA GLY A 87 -14.54 5.91 20.57
C GLY A 87 -13.92 4.98 19.51
N ARG A 88 -13.68 3.68 19.80
CA ARG A 88 -13.17 2.69 18.82
C ARG A 88 -13.90 2.72 17.47
N GLY A 89 -15.23 2.81 17.50
CA GLY A 89 -16.04 2.85 16.27
C GLY A 89 -15.77 4.09 15.43
N VAL A 90 -15.77 5.27 16.07
CA VAL A 90 -15.58 6.56 15.39
C VAL A 90 -14.17 6.66 14.82
N ILE A 91 -13.14 6.33 15.60
CA ILE A 91 -11.74 6.37 15.15
C ILE A 91 -11.52 5.44 13.95
N ARG A 92 -12.10 4.23 13.98
CA ARG A 92 -12.00 3.28 12.89
C ARG A 92 -12.65 3.80 11.61
N VAL A 93 -13.85 4.38 11.71
CA VAL A 93 -14.56 4.95 10.57
C VAL A 93 -13.75 6.07 9.92
N GLU A 94 -13.21 6.99 10.72
CA GLU A 94 -12.38 8.10 10.22
C GLU A 94 -11.09 7.60 9.57
N MET A 95 -10.42 6.61 10.15
CA MET A 95 -9.21 6.03 9.58
C MET A 95 -9.48 5.27 8.28
N TYR A 96 -10.57 4.50 8.21
CA TYR A 96 -10.98 3.82 6.99
C TYR A 96 -11.40 4.81 5.92
N TRP A 97 -12.07 5.90 6.30
CA TRP A 97 -12.39 6.97 5.37
C TRP A 97 -11.13 7.64 4.80
N CYS A 98 -10.16 7.98 5.66
CA CYS A 98 -8.84 8.47 5.23
C CYS A 98 -8.16 7.49 4.27
N LEU A 99 -8.18 6.20 4.57
CA LEU A 99 -7.58 5.17 3.72
C LEU A 99 -8.28 5.09 2.35
N VAL A 100 -9.62 5.11 2.33
CA VAL A 100 -10.42 5.12 1.10
C VAL A 100 -10.08 6.35 0.26
N VAL A 101 -10.03 7.53 0.87
CA VAL A 101 -9.68 8.78 0.17
C VAL A 101 -8.27 8.70 -0.40
N ALA A 102 -7.29 8.23 0.39
CA ALA A 102 -5.90 8.12 -0.04
C ALA A 102 -5.74 7.14 -1.22
N VAL A 103 -6.37 5.96 -1.13
CA VAL A 103 -6.33 4.95 -2.20
C VAL A 103 -7.03 5.47 -3.45
N THR A 104 -8.19 6.11 -3.30
CA THR A 104 -8.93 6.69 -4.43
C THR A 104 -8.11 7.78 -5.14
N ALA A 105 -7.46 8.66 -4.37
CA ALA A 105 -6.58 9.68 -4.92
C ALA A 105 -5.40 9.06 -5.69
N MET A 106 -4.78 8.01 -5.14
CA MET A 106 -3.69 7.29 -5.80
C MET A 106 -4.16 6.61 -7.09
N THR A 107 -5.32 5.96 -7.08
CA THR A 107 -5.93 5.35 -8.28
C THR A 107 -6.19 6.41 -9.35
N PHE A 108 -6.68 7.59 -8.97
CA PHE A 108 -6.91 8.69 -9.91
C PHE A 108 -5.60 9.18 -10.55
N VAL A 109 -4.53 9.29 -9.75
CA VAL A 109 -3.19 9.66 -10.27
C VAL A 109 -2.69 8.60 -11.24
N LEU A 110 -2.82 7.31 -10.92
CA LEU A 110 -2.44 6.22 -11.83
C LEU A 110 -3.21 6.27 -13.14
N VAL A 111 -4.54 6.40 -13.09
CA VAL A 111 -5.39 6.50 -14.28
C VAL A 111 -5.00 7.71 -15.14
N ARG A 112 -4.67 8.84 -14.53
CA ARG A 112 -4.21 10.04 -15.24
C ARG A 112 -2.89 9.80 -15.97
N ILE A 113 -1.92 9.15 -15.31
CA ILE A 113 -0.61 8.84 -15.91
C ILE A 113 -0.79 7.89 -17.10
N GLN A 114 -1.51 6.78 -16.92
CA GLN A 114 -1.76 5.79 -17.98
C GLN A 114 -2.50 6.38 -19.19
N ARG A 115 -3.46 7.29 -18.96
CA ARG A 115 -4.18 8.00 -20.04
C ARG A 115 -3.30 8.99 -20.80
N SER A 116 -2.28 9.54 -20.15
CA SER A 116 -1.34 10.49 -20.77
C SER A 116 -0.34 9.75 -21.66
N GLU A 117 0.11 8.57 -21.24
CA GLU A 117 1.02 7.71 -22.01
C GLU A 117 0.36 7.23 -23.32
N LYS A 118 -0.89 6.73 -23.25
CA LYS A 118 -1.66 6.33 -24.44
C LYS A 118 -1.85 7.42 -25.50
N ARG A 119 -1.81 8.71 -25.14
CA ARG A 119 -1.91 9.81 -26.11
C ARG A 119 -0.61 10.02 -26.90
N THR A 120 0.52 9.58 -26.36
CA THR A 120 1.86 9.85 -26.94
C THR A 120 2.27 8.75 -27.93
N ASP A 121 1.72 7.55 -27.80
CA ASP A 121 1.91 6.41 -28.71
C ASP A 121 1.06 6.46 -29.99
N CYS A 122 0.27 7.53 -30.20
CA CYS A 122 -0.38 7.71 -31.49
C CYS A 122 0.73 7.94 -32.54
N PRO A 123 0.93 7.03 -33.51
CA PRO A 123 2.05 7.12 -34.41
C PRO A 123 1.94 8.44 -35.15
N LYS A 124 2.98 9.29 -35.06
CA LYS A 124 3.17 10.39 -36.00
C LYS A 124 3.22 9.74 -37.37
N GLY A 125 2.09 9.76 -38.07
CA GLY A 125 1.96 9.22 -39.41
C GLY A 125 3.15 9.65 -40.23
N SER A 126 3.82 8.68 -40.84
CA SER A 126 4.86 8.87 -41.82
C SER A 126 4.37 9.91 -42.83
N LYS A 127 4.82 11.15 -42.66
CA LYS A 127 4.61 12.16 -43.68
C LYS A 127 5.52 11.73 -44.81
N GLY A 128 4.90 11.10 -45.81
CA GLY A 128 5.53 10.56 -47.00
C GLY A 128 6.57 11.55 -47.51
N ARG A 129 7.82 11.10 -47.51
CA ARG A 129 8.88 11.70 -48.31
C ARG A 129 9.12 10.75 -49.47
N ASP A 130 8.11 10.70 -50.33
CA ASP A 130 8.24 10.26 -51.70
C ASP A 130 7.97 11.49 -52.57
N GLY A 131 8.85 11.74 -53.54
CA GLY A 131 8.71 12.85 -54.49
C GLY A 131 9.60 14.07 -54.24
N ARG A 132 10.92 13.93 -54.42
CA ARG A 132 11.64 14.58 -55.54
C ARG A 132 13.13 14.25 -55.52
#